data_AF-A0A550GQC2-F1
#
_entry.id   AF-A0A550GQC2-F1
#
_cell.length_a   1.000
_cell.length_b   1.000
_cell.length_c   1.000
_cell.angle_alpha   90.00
_cell.angle_beta   90.00
_cell.angle_gamma   90.00
#
_symmetry.space_group_name_H-M   'P 1'
#
loop_
_entity.id
_entity.type
_entity.pdbx_description
1 polymer ?
#
loop_
_entity_poly.entity_id
_entity_poly.type
_entity_poly.pdbx_seq_one_letter_code
_entity_poly.pdbx_strand_id
1 'polypeptide(L)' 'MLKEYIKDYEFREGITINELINQMEDAWGFTAGKLSSSINILERMIKDKNCKKFLSFTANL' A
#
# COMPACT_ATOMS: atom_id res chain seq x y z
N MET A 1 -14.43 -19.62 -1.04
CA MET A 1 -14.46 -18.65 0.07
C MET A 1 -13.34 -17.65 -0.13
N LEU A 2 -13.59 -16.35 0.06
CA LEU A 2 -12.52 -15.36 0.16
C LEU A 2 -11.65 -15.74 1.38
N LYS A 3 -10.33 -15.69 1.21
CA LYS A 3 -9.37 -16.22 2.18
C LYS A 3 -9.27 -15.35 3.45
N GLU A 4 -9.67 -14.08 3.36
CA GLU A 4 -9.65 -13.09 4.44
C GLU A 4 -10.90 -12.20 4.38
N TYR A 5 -11.30 -11.68 5.54
CA TYR A 5 -12.48 -10.80 5.70
C TYR A 5 -12.11 -9.34 5.42
N ILE A 6 -13.02 -8.61 4.76
CA ILE A 6 -12.92 -7.16 4.60
C ILE A 6 -13.18 -6.48 5.95
N LYS A 7 -12.29 -5.59 6.37
CA LYS A 7 -12.43 -4.79 7.61
C LYS A 7 -12.69 -3.31 7.29
N ASP A 8 -13.43 -2.63 8.15
CA ASP A 8 -13.60 -1.18 8.04
C ASP A 8 -12.39 -0.42 8.63
N TYR A 9 -12.31 0.88 8.37
CA TYR A 9 -11.28 1.73 8.97
C TYR A 9 -11.63 2.10 10.41
N GLU A 10 -10.61 2.10 11.25
CA GLU A 10 -10.67 2.64 12.61
C GLU A 10 -9.82 3.91 12.69
N PHE A 11 -10.49 5.03 12.96
CA PHE A 11 -9.85 6.32 13.13
C PHE A 11 -9.73 6.69 14.61
N ARG A 12 -8.53 7.14 14.98
CA ARG A 12 -8.24 7.68 16.30
C ARG A 12 -7.26 8.84 16.17
N GLU A 13 -7.22 9.70 17.19
CA GLU A 13 -6.20 10.73 17.28
C GLU A 13 -4.80 10.09 17.30
N GLY A 14 -3.86 10.69 16.57
CA GLY A 14 -2.50 10.18 16.42
C GLY A 14 -2.37 8.91 15.57
N ILE A 15 -3.31 8.61 14.68
CA ILE A 15 -3.10 7.57 13.65
C ILE A 15 -1.92 7.96 12.75
N THR A 16 -1.03 7.01 12.50
CA THR A 16 0.10 7.20 11.59
C THR A 16 -0.29 6.88 10.15
N ILE A 17 0.43 7.44 9.18
CA ILE A 17 0.25 7.09 7.76
C ILE A 17 0.48 5.60 7.52
N ASN A 18 1.46 5.00 8.21
CA ASN A 18 1.73 3.58 8.08
C ASN A 18 0.54 2.72 8.56
N GLU A 19 -0.08 3.09 9.68
CA GLU A 19 -1.30 2.42 10.15
C GLU A 19 -2.46 2.57 9.17
N LEU A 20 -2.65 3.75 8.58
CA LEU A 20 -3.70 3.97 7.58
C LEU A 20 -3.48 3.10 6.33
N ILE A 21 -2.24 3.00 5.83
CA ILE A 21 -1.92 2.15 4.67
C ILE A 21 -2.11 0.67 4.99
N ASN A 22 -1.78 0.22 6.20
CA ASN A 22 -2.05 -1.16 6.62
C ASN A 22 -3.55 -1.45 6.66
N GLN A 23 -4.37 -0.51 7.15
CA GLN A 23 -5.83 -0.66 7.12
C GLN A 23 -6.38 -0.72 5.69
N MET A 24 -5.75 -0.05 4.70
CA MET A 24 -6.12 -0.18 3.29
C MET A 24 -5.90 -1.60 2.72
N GLU A 25 -4.97 -2.37 3.29
CA GLU A 25 -4.76 -3.79 2.93
C GLU A 25 -5.93 -4.64 3.39
N ASP A 26 -6.30 -4.51 4.67
CA ASP A 26 -7.38 -5.25 5.32
C ASP A 26 -8.78 -4.85 4.82
N ALA A 27 -8.99 -3.57 4.48
CA ALA A 27 -10.23 -3.09 3.90
C ALA A 27 -10.39 -3.48 2.43
N TRP A 28 -9.27 -3.69 1.74
CA TRP A 28 -9.22 -3.94 0.31
C TRP A 28 -10.15 -2.99 -0.49
N GLY A 29 -10.66 -3.43 -1.64
CA GLY A 29 -11.64 -2.67 -2.41
C GLY A 29 -11.02 -1.60 -3.32
N PHE A 30 -11.48 -1.59 -4.58
CA PHE A 30 -11.10 -0.63 -5.62
C PHE A 30 -9.59 -0.34 -5.69
N THR A 31 -9.18 0.84 -5.22
CA THR A 31 -7.81 1.35 -5.29
C THR A 31 -7.08 1.24 -3.95
N ALA A 32 -7.78 1.11 -2.81
CA ALA A 32 -7.15 1.06 -1.50
C ALA A 32 -6.20 -0.14 -1.36
N GLY A 33 -6.70 -1.34 -1.67
CA GLY A 33 -5.87 -2.55 -1.68
C GLY A 33 -4.69 -2.49 -2.67
N LYS A 34 -4.90 -1.85 -3.82
CA LYS A 34 -3.84 -1.64 -4.83
C LYS A 34 -2.76 -0.68 -4.31
N LEU A 35 -3.15 0.39 -3.63
CA LEU A 35 -2.22 1.37 -3.08
C LEU A 35 -1.35 0.73 -1.99
N SER A 36 -1.97 0.03 -1.04
CA SER A 36 -1.23 -0.68 0.01
C SER A 36 -0.27 -1.73 -0.57
N SER A 37 -0.75 -2.57 -1.48
CA SER A 37 0.10 -3.54 -2.18
C SER A 37 1.27 -2.88 -2.92
N SER A 38 1.03 -1.74 -3.57
CA SER A 38 2.06 -1.01 -4.33
C SER A 38 3.12 -0.41 -3.41
N ILE A 39 2.72 0.12 -2.25
CA ILE A 39 3.65 0.63 -1.24
C ILE A 39 4.51 -0.52 -0.71
N ASN A 40 3.92 -1.65 -0.36
CA ASN A 40 4.65 -2.84 0.10
C ASN A 40 5.68 -3.33 -0.94
N ILE A 41 5.31 -3.34 -2.23
CA ILE A 41 6.23 -3.70 -3.33
C ILE A 41 7.35 -2.65 -3.46
N LEU A 42 7.01 -1.37 -3.48
CA LEU A 42 7.99 -0.29 -3.62
C LEU A 42 9.00 -0.28 -2.47
N GLU A 43 8.53 -0.45 -1.23
CA GLU A 43 9.42 -0.55 -0.07
C GLU A 43 10.38 -1.71 -0.17
N ARG A 44 9.89 -2.89 -0.58
CA ARG A 44 10.75 -4.07 -0.79
C ARG A 44 11.80 -3.82 -1.87
N MET A 45 11.42 -3.17 -2.96
CA MET A 45 12.36 -2.78 -4.01
C MET A 45 13.41 -1.80 -3.48
N ILE A 46 13.02 -0.79 -2.70
CA ILE A 46 13.94 0.19 -2.11
C ILE A 46 14.93 -0.48 -1.15
N LYS A 47 14.44 -1.36 -0.27
CA LYS A 47 15.25 -2.08 0.73
C LYS A 47 16.21 -3.09 0.09
N ASP A 48 15.88 -3.65 -1.06
CA ASP A 48 16.74 -4.57 -1.80
C ASP A 48 17.87 -3.81 -2.54
N LYS A 49 19.11 -4.03 -2.08
CA LYS A 49 20.33 -3.44 -2.66
C LYS A 49 20.67 -3.99 -4.04
N ASN A 50 20.21 -5.19 -4.38
CA ASN A 50 20.44 -5.85 -5.67
C ASN A 50 19.30 -5.60 -6.66
N CYS A 51 18.22 -4.95 -6.24
CA CYS A 51 17.13 -4.54 -7.11
C CYS A 51 17.53 -3.31 -7.94
N LYS A 52 17.54 -3.43 -9.27
CA LYS A 52 17.64 -2.29 -10.20
C LYS A 52 16.25 -1.69 -10.40
N LYS A 53 16.08 -0.41 -10.05
CA LYS A 53 14.79 0.30 -10.13
C LYS A 53 14.72 1.11 -11.42
N PHE A 54 13.65 0.92 -12.19
CA PHE A 54 13.31 1.74 -13.34
C PHE A 54 12.09 2.58 -12.98
N LEU A 55 12.23 3.90 -13.04
CA LEU A 55 11.14 4.84 -12.84
C LEU A 55 10.79 5.46 -14.19
N SER A 56 9.52 5.34 -14.57
CA SER A 56 8.98 5.90 -15.82
C SER A 56 7.73 6.68 -15.50
N PHE A 57 7.62 7.87 -16.09
CA PHE A 57 6.49 8.78 -15.92
C PHE A 57 6.28 9.58 -17.21
N THR A 58 5.06 10.06 -17.42
CA THR A 58 4.71 10.89 -18.58
C THR A 58 5.19 12.32 -18.38
N ALA A 59 5.33 13.10 -19.47
CA ALA A 59 5.89 14.46 -19.42
C ALA A 59 5.04 15.47 -18.62
N ASN A 60 3.79 15.13 -18.30
CA ASN A 60 2.85 15.96 -17.56
C ASN A 60 2.73 15.58 -16.07
N LEU A 61 3.53 14.62 -15.60
CA LEU A 61 3.72 14.30 -14.19
C LEU A 61 4.96 15.04 -13.67
#